data_AF-A0A328DXJ7-F1
#
_entry.id   AF-A0A328DXJ7-F1
#
_cell.length_a   1.000
_cell.length_b   1.000
_cell.length_c   1.000
_cell.angle_alpha   90.00
_cell.angle_beta   90.00
_cell.angle_gamma   90.00
#
_symmetry.space_group_name_H-M   'P 1'
#
loop_
_entity.id
_entity.type
_entity.pdbx_description
1 polymer ?
#
loop_
_entity_poly.entity_id
_entity_poly.type
_entity_poly.pdbx_seq_one_letter_code
_entity_poly.pdbx_strand_id
1 'polypeptide(L)'
;MSAQTLFKTARQVFLKQSDAETANYISQTLIKSTQNGLDISPSLISNINPQVSQIVLSHPQIPVRTCLNFFKLLKKNTNSLTFNKPDLQGHIILVTRLFRSSMFDQGKEILSSVAVDDSLSKNQVSEIADLARENNRENPEMVVKLLDALFRVYVYHMKLKEAIEVFDYMKSNEYEIHDKSCMAYLLAAKRSNQFQLLFAFFQHMVDANVKITVYSTTMVIDGLCKMGRVDEARRLLHDMMIRRGVKPNEHTYNTLLNGYVKHSDLGAVNDILNEMKKEGIQMNTTSYTVLIEGYSKLRRFEEAEELFGEMEKRNIEADAHVYTSMINSYSRAGNLKKAFLVFDKLVGRGLVPNAHTYGALINGLCKNGKMEGVKILLDEMQAKGISMNQIMCNTMMDGYCKKGMIKEAWKLLEVMQGKGLKADVYVYNIIANGLCKLNRSEEAKNWLFSMEGKGVKPNVITYTTLVDIYRKEGKLVDAKRVLREMGKKGLKPNVVTYNALIDGYCKNGMMNEAYKMRDEMVNEGLVPDVYAYTSLLNGECMRGNVDDALRLFKEIGAKGMVPTIVSYTALISGLSKAGRTEEAFQLYDEMIGAGLTPDDNVFTCLVGTLHSPAPSGRDTC
;
A
#
# COMPACT_ATOMS: atom_id res chain seq x y z
N MET A 1 43.04 7.65 -58.73
CA MET A 1 41.69 7.79 -58.14
C MET A 1 40.88 6.57 -58.53
N SER A 2 40.45 5.74 -57.58
CA SER A 2 39.76 4.49 -57.92
C SER A 2 38.32 4.76 -58.35
N ALA A 3 37.81 3.95 -59.29
CA ALA A 3 36.42 4.02 -59.77
C ALA A 3 35.37 3.91 -58.65
N GLN A 4 35.75 3.37 -57.47
CA GLN A 4 34.92 3.34 -56.27
C GLN A 4 34.75 4.70 -55.59
N THR A 5 35.75 5.59 -55.64
CA THR A 5 35.61 6.96 -55.12
C THR A 5 34.70 7.77 -56.04
N LEU A 6 34.81 7.60 -57.36
CA LEU A 6 33.92 8.23 -58.35
C LEU A 6 32.48 7.71 -58.26
N PHE A 7 32.27 6.41 -58.01
CA PHE A 7 30.93 5.85 -57.81
C PHE A 7 30.28 6.26 -56.48
N LYS A 8 31.04 6.41 -55.39
CA LYS A 8 30.51 6.92 -54.11
C LYS A 8 30.13 8.40 -54.22
N THR A 9 30.95 9.22 -54.87
CA THR A 9 30.67 10.65 -55.06
C THR A 9 29.57 10.86 -56.10
N ALA A 10 29.54 10.10 -57.20
CA ALA A 10 28.46 10.17 -58.18
C ALA A 10 27.13 9.66 -57.63
N ARG A 11 27.11 8.62 -56.77
CA ARG A 11 25.90 8.14 -56.10
C ARG A 11 25.38 9.13 -55.06
N GLN A 12 26.26 9.84 -54.34
CA GLN A 12 25.87 10.95 -53.45
C GLN A 12 25.39 12.21 -54.18
N VAL A 13 25.82 12.43 -55.44
CA VAL A 13 25.41 13.58 -56.26
C VAL A 13 24.14 13.30 -57.07
N PHE A 14 23.96 12.09 -57.63
CA PHE A 14 22.77 11.68 -58.37
C PHE A 14 21.54 11.42 -57.49
N LEU A 15 21.71 10.96 -56.25
CA LEU A 15 20.60 10.78 -55.31
C LEU A 15 19.93 12.13 -54.93
N LYS A 16 20.70 13.23 -54.89
CA LYS A 16 20.16 14.57 -54.55
C LYS A 16 19.28 15.18 -55.65
N GLN A 17 19.48 14.86 -56.93
CA GLN A 17 18.60 15.31 -58.03
C GLN A 17 17.36 14.40 -58.18
N SER A 18 17.52 13.08 -58.01
CA SER A 18 16.46 12.08 -58.06
C SER A 18 15.33 12.31 -57.04
N ASP A 19 15.69 12.69 -55.80
CA ASP A 19 14.71 12.80 -54.72
C ASP A 19 13.78 14.02 -54.89
N ALA A 20 14.30 15.13 -55.41
CA ALA A 20 13.51 16.33 -55.71
C ALA A 20 12.55 16.10 -56.88
N GLU A 21 12.98 15.40 -57.93
CA GLU A 21 12.13 15.03 -59.07
C GLU A 21 11.02 14.05 -58.65
N THR A 22 11.38 13.04 -57.86
CA THR A 22 10.44 12.08 -57.29
C THR A 22 9.42 12.77 -56.38
N ALA A 23 9.87 13.67 -55.51
CA ALA A 23 8.99 14.46 -54.64
C ALA A 23 8.08 15.41 -55.43
N ASN A 24 8.56 16.03 -56.51
CA ASN A 24 7.76 16.92 -57.36
C ASN A 24 6.67 16.13 -58.11
N TYR A 25 7.00 14.95 -58.64
CA TYR A 25 6.01 14.07 -59.28
C TYR A 25 4.93 13.60 -58.31
N ILE A 26 5.33 13.18 -57.10
CA ILE A 26 4.38 12.81 -56.04
C ILE A 26 3.53 14.02 -55.65
N SER A 27 4.13 15.19 -55.45
CA SER A 27 3.43 16.42 -55.07
C SER A 27 2.38 16.83 -56.11
N GLN A 28 2.72 16.81 -57.40
CA GLN A 28 1.78 17.09 -58.48
C GLN A 28 0.63 16.06 -58.55
N THR A 29 0.92 14.79 -58.29
CA THR A 29 -0.09 13.73 -58.22
C THR A 29 -1.05 13.95 -57.04
N LEU A 30 -0.52 14.33 -55.87
CA LEU A 30 -1.30 14.63 -54.67
C LEU A 30 -2.12 15.91 -54.78
N ILE A 31 -1.66 16.91 -55.54
CA ILE A 31 -2.43 18.13 -55.85
C ILE A 31 -3.62 17.78 -56.75
N LYS A 32 -3.43 16.89 -57.73
CA LYS A 32 -4.47 16.45 -58.69
C LYS A 32 -5.46 15.43 -58.10
N SER A 33 -5.06 14.62 -57.13
CA SER A 33 -5.87 13.53 -56.55
C SER A 33 -6.92 13.97 -55.52
N THR A 34 -7.27 15.25 -55.47
CA THR A 34 -8.28 15.81 -54.54
C THR A 34 -9.69 15.22 -54.69
N GLN A 35 -9.94 14.33 -55.66
CA GLN A 35 -11.26 13.78 -55.96
C GLN A 35 -11.41 12.25 -55.92
N ASN A 36 -10.35 11.44 -55.87
CA ASN A 36 -10.45 9.97 -55.76
C ASN A 36 -9.24 9.40 -55.01
N GLY A 37 -9.41 8.27 -54.33
CA GLY A 37 -8.43 7.67 -53.41
C GLY A 37 -6.98 7.66 -53.92
N LEU A 38 -6.02 7.79 -52.98
CA LEU A 38 -4.58 7.79 -53.28
C LEU A 38 -4.15 6.47 -53.96
N ASP A 39 -4.10 6.48 -55.28
CA ASP A 39 -3.56 5.37 -56.08
C ASP A 39 -2.10 5.71 -56.44
N ILE A 40 -1.21 5.55 -55.47
CA ILE A 40 0.24 5.66 -55.70
C ILE A 40 0.72 4.28 -56.17
N SER A 41 1.34 4.23 -57.34
CA SER A 41 1.83 2.97 -57.91
C SER A 41 2.82 2.28 -56.94
N PRO A 42 2.76 0.94 -56.78
CA PRO A 42 3.62 0.21 -55.84
C PRO A 42 5.13 0.41 -56.07
N SER A 43 5.53 0.67 -57.32
CA SER A 43 6.92 0.96 -57.71
C SER A 43 7.42 2.33 -57.27
N LEU A 44 6.53 3.30 -57.04
CA LEU A 44 6.90 4.60 -56.48
C LEU A 44 7.08 4.53 -54.96
N ILE A 45 6.32 3.68 -54.27
CA ILE A 45 6.40 3.50 -52.81
C ILE A 45 7.78 2.96 -52.39
N SER A 46 8.44 2.14 -53.22
CA SER A 46 9.79 1.62 -52.94
C SER A 46 10.92 2.66 -53.06
N ASN A 47 10.65 3.80 -53.70
CA ASN A 47 11.62 4.88 -53.89
C ASN A 47 11.43 6.04 -52.88
N ILE A 48 10.44 5.95 -51.99
CA ILE A 48 10.19 6.98 -50.99
C ILE A 48 11.17 6.79 -49.84
N ASN A 49 12.12 7.71 -49.74
CA ASN A 49 13.01 7.85 -48.58
C ASN A 49 12.56 9.03 -47.69
N PRO A 50 13.17 9.22 -46.50
CA PRO A 50 12.79 10.31 -45.60
C PRO A 50 12.88 11.70 -46.24
N GLN A 51 13.89 11.98 -47.07
CA GLN A 51 14.03 13.29 -47.75
C GLN A 51 12.91 13.55 -48.75
N VAL A 52 12.52 12.55 -49.55
CA VAL A 52 11.36 12.64 -50.45
C VAL A 52 10.08 12.91 -49.65
N SER A 53 9.89 12.20 -48.53
CA SER A 53 8.70 12.39 -47.68
C SER A 53 8.64 13.80 -47.07
N GLN A 54 9.78 14.36 -46.64
CA GLN A 54 9.86 15.73 -46.10
C GLN A 54 9.51 16.78 -47.17
N ILE A 55 10.03 16.65 -48.39
CA ILE A 55 9.78 17.59 -49.49
C ILE A 55 8.29 17.58 -49.85
N VAL A 56 7.67 16.40 -49.95
CA VAL A 56 6.24 16.29 -50.23
C VAL A 56 5.40 16.89 -49.10
N LEU A 57 5.71 16.59 -47.83
CA LEU A 57 4.96 17.11 -46.68
C LEU A 57 5.13 18.63 -46.48
N SER A 58 6.24 19.21 -46.92
CA SER A 58 6.49 20.66 -46.85
C SER A 58 5.90 21.46 -48.02
N HIS A 59 5.44 20.81 -49.09
CA HIS A 59 4.94 21.49 -50.29
C HIS A 59 3.68 22.35 -50.03
N PRO A 60 3.72 23.69 -50.21
CA PRO A 60 2.64 24.59 -49.76
C PRO A 60 1.26 24.32 -50.40
N GLN A 61 1.25 23.92 -51.68
CA GLN A 61 0.02 23.74 -52.46
C GLN A 61 -0.73 22.44 -52.19
N ILE A 62 -0.17 21.48 -51.43
CA ILE A 62 -0.85 20.23 -51.12
C ILE A 62 -1.85 20.45 -49.95
N PRO A 63 -3.12 20.07 -50.10
CA PRO A 63 -4.08 20.13 -48.99
C PRO A 63 -3.64 19.28 -47.79
N VAL A 64 -3.83 19.80 -46.58
CA VAL A 64 -3.37 19.13 -45.34
C VAL A 64 -4.00 17.75 -45.13
N ARG A 65 -5.25 17.55 -45.54
CA ARG A 65 -5.92 16.23 -45.52
C ARG A 65 -5.22 15.22 -46.44
N THR A 66 -4.73 15.66 -47.59
CA THR A 66 -3.99 14.82 -48.53
C THR A 66 -2.60 14.46 -47.99
N CYS A 67 -1.91 15.41 -47.34
CA CYS A 67 -0.65 15.14 -46.63
C CYS A 67 -0.84 14.10 -45.51
N LEU A 68 -1.95 14.18 -44.74
CA LEU A 68 -2.26 13.20 -43.70
C LEU A 68 -2.52 11.81 -44.27
N ASN A 69 -3.28 11.69 -45.35
CA ASN A 69 -3.55 10.41 -45.98
C ASN A 69 -2.27 9.78 -46.58
N PHE A 70 -1.42 10.60 -47.20
CA PHE A 70 -0.10 10.18 -47.66
C PHE A 70 0.75 9.66 -46.50
N PHE A 71 0.80 10.38 -45.38
CA PHE A 71 1.53 9.96 -44.19
C PHE A 71 1.00 8.64 -43.58
N LYS A 72 -0.33 8.47 -43.53
CA LYS A 72 -0.96 7.22 -43.08
C LYS A 72 -0.61 6.04 -44.00
N LEU A 73 -0.52 6.27 -45.31
CA LEU A 73 -0.10 5.26 -46.29
C LEU A 73 1.35 4.81 -46.05
N LEU A 74 2.27 5.75 -45.81
CA LEU A 74 3.66 5.44 -45.47
C LEU A 74 3.78 4.61 -44.19
N LYS A 75 2.91 4.85 -43.21
CA LYS A 75 2.87 4.09 -41.96
C LYS A 75 2.26 2.68 -42.08
N LYS A 76 1.38 2.44 -43.06
CA LYS A 76 0.65 1.17 -43.23
C LYS A 76 1.43 0.10 -44.02
N ASN A 77 2.33 0.50 -44.92
CA ASN A 77 3.05 -0.40 -45.83
C ASN A 77 4.35 -1.01 -45.24
N THR A 78 4.38 -1.30 -43.94
CA THR A 78 5.59 -1.63 -43.15
C THR A 78 6.11 -3.06 -43.28
N ASN A 79 5.73 -3.83 -44.29
CA ASN A 79 6.01 -5.27 -44.32
C ASN A 79 7.37 -5.70 -44.93
N SER A 80 8.31 -4.81 -45.30
CA SER A 80 9.65 -5.34 -45.66
C SER A 80 10.91 -4.49 -45.51
N LEU A 81 10.90 -3.16 -45.40
CA LEU A 81 12.15 -2.37 -45.37
C LEU A 81 12.03 -1.12 -44.48
N THR A 82 13.04 -0.87 -43.63
CA THR A 82 13.18 0.29 -42.74
C THR A 82 13.29 1.65 -43.46
N PHE A 83 13.39 1.65 -44.78
CA PHE A 83 13.70 2.84 -45.59
C PHE A 83 12.50 3.78 -45.86
N ASN A 84 11.26 3.32 -45.65
CA ASN A 84 10.05 4.07 -46.05
C ASN A 84 9.36 4.80 -44.88
N LYS A 85 9.91 4.71 -43.67
CA LYS A 85 9.29 5.33 -42.50
C LYS A 85 9.56 6.83 -42.50
N PRO A 86 8.54 7.68 -42.26
CA PRO A 86 8.78 9.10 -42.03
C PRO A 86 9.73 9.27 -40.85
N ASP A 87 10.72 10.14 -40.97
CA ASP A 87 11.63 10.49 -39.88
C ASP A 87 11.02 11.56 -38.96
N LEU A 88 11.73 11.94 -37.90
CA LEU A 88 11.25 12.93 -36.93
C LEU A 88 10.86 14.24 -37.64
N GLN A 89 11.68 14.73 -38.57
CA GLN A 89 11.43 15.96 -39.31
C GLN A 89 10.13 15.88 -40.13
N GLY A 90 9.86 14.78 -40.82
CA GLY A 90 8.59 14.55 -41.51
C GLY A 90 7.37 14.57 -40.58
N HIS A 91 7.49 14.00 -39.37
CA HIS A 91 6.44 14.05 -38.34
C HIS A 91 6.18 15.50 -37.88
N ILE A 92 7.24 16.26 -37.57
CA ILE A 92 7.12 17.64 -37.07
C ILE A 92 6.56 18.60 -38.14
N ILE A 93 6.96 18.45 -39.40
CA ILE A 93 6.41 19.22 -40.54
C ILE A 93 4.89 19.01 -40.64
N LEU A 94 4.43 17.75 -40.62
CA LEU A 94 3.02 17.45 -40.75
C LEU A 94 2.20 17.94 -39.56
N VAL A 95 2.69 17.74 -38.32
CA VAL A 95 2.01 18.22 -37.10
C VAL A 95 1.88 19.74 -37.14
N THR A 96 2.94 20.44 -37.54
CA THR A 96 2.93 21.89 -37.70
C THR A 96 1.84 22.35 -38.69
N ARG A 97 1.72 21.70 -39.85
CA ARG A 97 0.68 22.03 -40.85
C ARG A 97 -0.73 21.74 -40.35
N LEU A 98 -0.91 20.66 -39.61
CA LEU A 98 -2.19 20.30 -39.00
C LEU A 98 -2.62 21.35 -37.95
N PHE A 99 -1.68 21.81 -37.13
CA PHE A 99 -1.94 22.84 -36.12
C PHE A 99 -2.29 24.18 -36.75
N ARG A 100 -1.63 24.59 -37.85
CA ARG A 100 -2.01 25.77 -38.65
C ARG A 100 -3.42 25.69 -39.21
N SER A 101 -3.89 24.49 -39.54
CA SER A 101 -5.24 24.24 -40.05
C SER A 101 -6.27 23.97 -38.94
N SER A 102 -5.93 24.22 -37.67
CA SER A 102 -6.76 23.92 -36.48
C SER A 102 -7.16 22.45 -36.31
N MET A 103 -6.44 21.52 -36.93
CA MET A 103 -6.68 20.07 -36.84
C MET A 103 -5.87 19.44 -35.68
N PHE A 104 -6.05 19.95 -34.47
CA PHE A 104 -5.20 19.62 -33.31
C PHE A 104 -5.25 18.15 -32.90
N ASP A 105 -6.42 17.50 -32.97
CA ASP A 105 -6.56 16.10 -32.55
C ASP A 105 -5.77 15.14 -33.46
N GLN A 106 -5.80 15.38 -34.77
CA GLN A 106 -5.02 14.61 -35.74
C GLN A 106 -3.51 14.86 -35.57
N GLY A 107 -3.11 16.10 -35.23
CA GLY A 107 -1.71 16.39 -34.91
C GLY A 107 -1.25 15.69 -33.63
N LYS A 108 -2.09 15.63 -32.59
CA LYS A 108 -1.78 14.85 -31.35
C LYS A 108 -1.68 13.35 -31.62
N GLU A 109 -2.51 12.79 -32.50
CA GLU A 109 -2.42 11.38 -32.92
C GLU A 109 -1.05 11.07 -33.54
N ILE A 110 -0.52 11.97 -34.37
CA ILE A 110 0.81 11.82 -34.97
C ILE A 110 1.91 11.97 -33.91
N LEU A 111 1.84 12.97 -33.02
CA LEU A 111 2.78 13.12 -31.91
C LEU A 111 2.78 11.89 -30.99
N SER A 112 1.62 11.26 -30.79
CA SER A 112 1.50 10.01 -30.03
C SER A 112 2.35 8.90 -30.64
N SER A 113 2.44 8.84 -31.97
CA SER A 113 3.35 7.89 -32.62
C SER A 113 4.83 8.21 -32.47
N VAL A 114 5.19 9.49 -32.33
CA VAL A 114 6.57 9.91 -31.98
C VAL A 114 6.89 9.47 -30.55
N ALA A 115 5.94 9.63 -29.63
CA ALA A 115 6.13 9.24 -28.23
C ALA A 115 6.22 7.73 -28.02
N VAL A 116 5.50 6.92 -28.81
CA VAL A 116 5.52 5.45 -28.69
C VAL A 116 6.74 4.80 -29.34
N ASP A 117 7.32 5.43 -30.36
CA ASP A 117 8.46 4.90 -31.09
C ASP A 117 9.79 5.28 -30.42
N ASP A 118 10.43 4.33 -29.75
CA ASP A 118 11.70 4.53 -29.05
C ASP A 118 12.87 4.95 -29.97
N SER A 119 12.74 4.80 -31.30
CA SER A 119 13.73 5.33 -32.23
C SER A 119 13.58 6.84 -32.45
N LEU A 120 12.35 7.36 -32.36
CA LEU A 120 12.03 8.77 -32.54
C LEU A 120 12.00 9.52 -31.21
N SER A 121 11.64 8.85 -30.12
CA SER A 121 11.56 9.45 -28.78
C SER A 121 12.92 9.65 -28.10
N LYS A 122 14.01 9.14 -28.68
CA LYS A 122 15.40 9.36 -28.20
C LYS A 122 15.97 10.73 -28.59
N ASN A 123 15.30 11.45 -29.48
CA ASN A 123 15.75 12.76 -29.94
C ASN A 123 15.49 13.83 -28.88
N GLN A 124 16.41 14.80 -28.75
CA GLN A 124 16.32 15.84 -27.71
C GLN A 124 15.19 16.82 -28.03
N VAL A 125 14.52 17.35 -27.00
CA VAL A 125 13.46 18.37 -27.14
C VAL A 125 13.95 19.60 -27.92
N SER A 126 15.24 19.95 -27.78
CA SER A 126 15.90 21.00 -28.55
C SER A 126 15.77 20.79 -30.05
N GLU A 127 16.03 19.57 -30.54
CA GLU A 127 15.95 19.22 -31.96
C GLU A 127 14.52 19.34 -32.48
N ILE A 128 13.52 18.88 -31.72
CA ILE A 128 12.10 19.02 -32.08
C ILE A 128 11.72 20.50 -32.17
N ALA A 129 12.19 21.31 -31.22
CA ALA A 129 11.90 22.74 -31.17
C ALA A 129 12.62 23.52 -32.28
N ASP A 130 13.85 23.15 -32.64
CA ASP A 130 14.61 23.74 -33.75
C ASP A 130 13.93 23.46 -35.09
N LEU A 131 13.56 22.19 -35.33
CA LEU A 131 12.80 21.79 -36.51
C LEU A 131 11.46 22.53 -36.59
N ALA A 132 10.77 22.72 -35.46
CA ALA A 132 9.55 23.50 -35.42
C ALA A 132 9.80 24.98 -35.74
N ARG A 133 10.87 25.59 -35.21
CA ARG A 133 11.23 27.00 -35.48
C ARG A 133 11.59 27.24 -36.93
N GLU A 134 12.39 26.36 -37.53
CA GLU A 134 12.76 26.46 -38.96
C GLU A 134 11.52 26.46 -39.87
N ASN A 135 10.52 25.63 -39.53
CA ASN A 135 9.29 25.55 -40.30
C ASN A 135 8.28 26.66 -39.98
N ASN A 136 8.41 27.37 -38.85
CA ASN A 136 7.46 28.38 -38.34
C ASN A 136 8.09 29.77 -38.10
N ARG A 137 9.05 30.21 -38.92
CA ARG A 137 9.74 31.51 -38.73
C ARG A 137 8.81 32.72 -38.57
N GLU A 138 7.60 32.66 -39.12
CA GLU A 138 6.60 33.73 -39.08
C GLU A 138 5.62 33.64 -37.89
N ASN A 139 5.57 32.53 -37.14
CA ASN A 139 4.64 32.34 -36.03
C ASN A 139 5.24 31.55 -34.84
N PRO A 140 5.91 32.23 -33.90
CA PRO A 140 6.50 31.63 -32.71
C PRO A 140 5.50 30.93 -31.78
N GLU A 141 4.23 31.37 -31.76
CA GLU A 141 3.17 30.80 -30.93
C GLU A 141 2.88 29.33 -31.27
N MET A 142 3.14 28.92 -32.52
CA MET A 142 2.98 27.51 -32.93
C MET A 142 4.00 26.58 -32.30
N VAL A 143 5.20 27.07 -31.99
CA VAL A 143 6.22 26.27 -31.30
C VAL A 143 5.76 25.99 -29.87
N VAL A 144 5.17 26.97 -29.19
CA VAL A 144 4.59 26.81 -27.85
C VAL A 144 3.44 25.79 -27.86
N LYS A 145 2.51 25.89 -28.82
CA LYS A 145 1.40 24.93 -28.97
C LYS A 145 1.89 23.51 -29.27
N LEU A 146 2.94 23.36 -30.07
CA LEU A 146 3.58 22.08 -30.34
C LEU A 146 4.19 21.47 -29.08
N LEU A 147 4.98 22.26 -28.33
CA LEU A 147 5.63 21.81 -27.10
C LEU A 147 4.60 21.46 -26.01
N ASP A 148 3.54 22.25 -25.84
CA ASP A 148 2.44 21.92 -24.92
C ASP A 148 1.74 20.61 -25.31
N ALA A 149 1.48 20.41 -26.61
CA ALA A 149 0.89 19.17 -27.11
C ALA A 149 1.82 17.97 -26.90
N LEU A 150 3.12 18.13 -27.15
CA LEU A 150 4.14 17.10 -26.93
C LEU A 150 4.23 16.73 -25.44
N PHE A 151 4.26 17.72 -24.55
CA PHE A 151 4.23 17.52 -23.10
C PHE A 151 3.01 16.67 -22.69
N ARG A 152 1.80 17.04 -23.14
CA ARG A 152 0.57 16.29 -22.83
C ARG A 152 0.57 14.88 -23.40
N VAL A 153 1.14 14.68 -24.58
CA VAL A 153 1.26 13.35 -25.21
C VAL A 153 2.22 12.46 -24.41
N TYR A 154 3.37 12.96 -23.97
CA TYR A 154 4.27 12.21 -23.10
C TYR A 154 3.61 11.84 -21.77
N VAL A 155 2.87 12.77 -21.16
CA VAL A 155 2.07 12.49 -19.96
C VAL A 155 1.04 11.39 -20.21
N TYR A 156 0.31 11.44 -21.32
CA TYR A 156 -0.70 10.44 -21.68
C TYR A 156 -0.11 9.03 -21.82
N HIS A 157 1.09 8.92 -22.39
CA HIS A 157 1.83 7.66 -22.53
C HIS A 157 2.66 7.26 -21.30
N MET A 158 2.52 7.96 -20.18
CA MET A 158 3.29 7.72 -18.94
C MET A 158 4.82 7.87 -19.09
N LYS A 159 5.29 8.58 -20.13
CA LYS A 159 6.69 8.98 -20.34
C LYS A 159 7.00 10.27 -19.55
N LEU A 160 6.95 10.16 -18.22
CA LEU A 160 6.99 11.32 -17.32
C LEU A 160 8.36 12.01 -17.26
N LYS A 161 9.47 11.31 -17.53
CA LYS A 161 10.81 11.92 -17.54
C LYS A 161 10.98 12.83 -18.75
N GLU A 162 10.58 12.34 -19.92
CA GLU A 162 10.59 13.06 -21.18
C GLU A 162 9.64 14.27 -21.14
N ALA A 163 8.51 14.14 -20.43
CA ALA A 163 7.63 15.29 -20.16
C ALA A 163 8.33 16.37 -19.31
N ILE A 164 9.13 15.99 -18.29
CA ILE A 164 9.92 16.96 -17.52
C ILE A 164 10.95 17.65 -18.42
N GLU A 165 11.63 16.92 -19.32
CA GLU A 165 12.58 17.52 -20.26
C GLU A 165 11.91 18.58 -21.16
N VAL A 166 10.68 18.32 -21.63
CA VAL A 166 9.91 19.32 -22.38
C VAL A 166 9.57 20.53 -21.52
N PHE A 167 9.18 20.31 -20.27
CA PHE A 167 8.87 21.38 -19.32
C PHE A 167 10.09 22.27 -19.03
N ASP A 168 11.24 21.66 -18.73
CA ASP A 168 12.47 22.38 -18.40
C ASP A 168 13.01 23.15 -19.61
N TYR A 169 12.84 22.60 -20.82
CA TYR A 169 13.11 23.31 -22.07
C TYR A 169 12.20 24.53 -22.25
N MET A 170 10.88 24.37 -22.02
CA MET A 170 9.93 25.49 -22.11
C MET A 170 10.26 26.59 -21.09
N LYS A 171 10.61 26.22 -19.87
CA LYS A 171 11.03 27.13 -18.81
C LYS A 171 12.31 27.90 -19.18
N SER A 172 13.33 27.19 -19.68
CA SER A 172 14.63 27.80 -20.02
C SER A 172 14.56 28.78 -21.20
N ASN A 173 13.53 28.66 -22.05
CA ASN A 173 13.27 29.56 -23.17
C ASN A 173 12.15 30.59 -22.89
N GLU A 174 11.72 30.71 -21.62
CA GLU A 174 10.67 31.66 -21.19
C GLU A 174 9.33 31.51 -21.96
N TYR A 175 9.01 30.31 -22.43
CA TYR A 175 7.72 30.03 -23.06
C TYR A 175 6.60 29.96 -22.01
N GLU A 176 5.39 30.37 -22.41
CA GLU A 176 4.21 30.23 -21.55
C GLU A 176 3.91 28.75 -21.27
N ILE A 177 3.83 28.39 -20.00
CA ILE A 177 3.47 27.04 -19.55
C ILE A 177 2.07 27.09 -18.94
N HIS A 178 1.15 26.33 -19.53
CA HIS A 178 -0.24 26.31 -19.07
C HIS A 178 -0.43 25.39 -17.85
N ASP A 179 -1.09 25.92 -16.82
CA ASP A 179 -1.43 25.21 -15.58
C ASP A 179 -2.23 23.91 -15.82
N LYS A 180 -3.14 23.90 -16.80
CA LYS A 180 -3.93 22.72 -17.20
C LYS A 180 -3.05 21.55 -17.66
N SER A 181 -1.95 21.84 -18.36
CA SER A 181 -1.01 20.83 -18.84
C SER A 181 -0.26 20.22 -17.65
N CYS A 182 0.26 21.07 -16.77
CA CYS A 182 0.90 20.63 -15.53
C CYS A 182 -0.04 19.83 -14.62
N MET A 183 -1.32 20.21 -14.53
CA MET A 183 -2.32 19.46 -13.78
C MET A 183 -2.52 18.04 -14.33
N ALA A 184 -2.48 17.86 -15.66
CA ALA A 184 -2.54 16.54 -16.28
C ALA A 184 -1.35 15.67 -15.87
N TYR A 185 -0.14 16.25 -15.77
CA TYR A 185 1.04 15.56 -15.26
C TYR A 185 0.84 15.12 -13.81
N LEU A 186 0.42 16.04 -12.92
CA LEU A 186 0.18 15.73 -11.51
C LEU A 186 -0.87 14.60 -11.36
N LEU A 187 -1.91 14.59 -12.18
CA LEU A 187 -2.94 13.54 -12.19
C LEU A 187 -2.38 12.19 -12.65
N ALA A 188 -1.55 12.17 -13.70
CA ALA A 188 -0.90 10.96 -14.19
C ALA A 188 0.03 10.37 -13.13
N ALA A 189 0.89 11.19 -12.53
CA ALA A 189 1.81 10.78 -11.47
C ALA A 189 1.07 10.27 -10.21
N LYS A 190 -0.08 10.88 -9.87
CA LYS A 190 -0.93 10.41 -8.76
C LYS A 190 -1.55 9.04 -9.06
N ARG A 191 -2.08 8.84 -10.27
CA ARG A 191 -2.71 7.57 -10.68
C ARG A 191 -1.71 6.41 -10.74
N SER A 192 -0.46 6.69 -11.09
CA SER A 192 0.63 5.70 -11.08
C SER A 192 1.28 5.50 -9.70
N ASN A 193 0.77 6.15 -8.65
CA ASN A 193 1.35 6.15 -7.29
C ASN A 193 2.81 6.62 -7.22
N GLN A 194 3.26 7.43 -8.18
CA GLN A 194 4.61 7.99 -8.22
C GLN A 194 4.67 9.33 -7.46
N PHE A 195 4.40 9.28 -6.16
CA PHE A 195 4.25 10.47 -5.30
C PHE A 195 5.53 11.32 -5.18
N GLN A 196 6.72 10.70 -5.30
CA GLN A 196 7.99 11.43 -5.30
C GLN A 196 8.14 12.31 -6.55
N LEU A 197 7.80 11.78 -7.74
CA LEU A 197 7.82 12.53 -8.99
C LEU A 197 6.73 13.61 -9.01
N LEU A 198 5.58 13.32 -8.40
CA LEU A 198 4.50 14.28 -8.23
C LEU A 198 4.96 15.50 -7.41
N PHE A 199 5.63 15.27 -6.28
CA PHE A 199 6.16 16.35 -5.44
C PHE A 199 7.29 17.12 -6.13
N ALA A 200 8.23 16.41 -6.76
CA ALA A 200 9.34 17.03 -7.49
C ALA A 200 8.81 17.94 -8.61
N PHE A 201 7.91 17.44 -9.45
CA PHE A 201 7.34 18.24 -10.55
C PHE A 201 6.55 19.46 -10.05
N PHE A 202 5.87 19.36 -8.90
CA PHE A 202 5.22 20.53 -8.30
C PHE A 202 6.24 21.62 -7.93
N GLN A 203 7.44 21.27 -7.45
CA GLN A 203 8.50 22.26 -7.23
C GLN A 203 8.95 22.91 -8.55
N HIS A 204 9.09 22.14 -9.63
CA HIS A 204 9.38 22.70 -10.96
C HIS A 204 8.30 23.70 -11.42
N MET A 205 7.01 23.41 -11.17
CA MET A 205 5.91 24.35 -11.44
C MET A 205 6.06 25.66 -10.67
N VAL A 206 6.49 25.58 -9.41
CA VAL A 206 6.68 26.73 -8.53
C VAL A 206 7.85 27.58 -9.01
N ASP A 207 8.97 26.94 -9.32
CA ASP A 207 10.17 27.63 -9.81
C ASP A 207 9.97 28.25 -11.20
N ALA A 208 9.03 27.73 -11.99
CA ALA A 208 8.63 28.28 -13.28
C ALA A 208 7.52 29.34 -13.17
N ASN A 209 7.11 29.71 -11.95
CA ASN A 209 6.04 30.67 -11.68
C ASN A 209 4.69 30.32 -12.38
N VAL A 210 4.44 29.03 -12.58
CA VAL A 210 3.17 28.53 -13.14
C VAL A 210 2.06 28.79 -12.12
N LYS A 211 0.88 29.19 -12.59
CA LYS A 211 -0.28 29.42 -11.72
C LYS A 211 -0.61 28.17 -10.89
N ILE A 212 -0.49 28.28 -9.58
CA ILE A 212 -0.82 27.22 -8.62
C ILE A 212 -2.27 27.37 -8.18
N THR A 213 -3.01 26.26 -8.15
CA THR A 213 -4.42 26.23 -7.74
C THR A 213 -4.58 25.45 -6.44
N VAL A 214 -5.71 25.61 -5.77
CA VAL A 214 -6.08 24.79 -4.59
C VAL A 214 -5.98 23.30 -4.91
N TYR A 215 -6.40 22.89 -6.11
CA TYR A 215 -6.41 21.50 -6.53
C TYR A 215 -5.00 20.91 -6.72
N SER A 216 -4.09 21.64 -7.36
CA SER A 216 -2.71 21.16 -7.56
C SER A 216 -1.99 21.00 -6.23
N THR A 217 -2.11 21.98 -5.33
CA THR A 217 -1.53 21.90 -3.99
C THR A 217 -2.16 20.77 -3.17
N THR A 218 -3.50 20.64 -3.16
CA THR A 218 -4.19 19.59 -2.40
C THR A 218 -3.81 18.18 -2.88
N MET A 219 -3.59 18.00 -4.19
CA MET A 219 -3.10 16.72 -4.72
C MET A 219 -1.70 16.37 -4.24
N VAL A 220 -0.82 17.37 -4.11
CA VAL A 220 0.55 17.19 -3.62
C VAL A 220 0.55 16.92 -2.11
N ILE A 221 -0.29 17.62 -1.35
CA ILE A 221 -0.55 17.33 0.06
C ILE A 221 -1.00 15.87 0.23
N ASP A 222 -1.98 15.39 -0.57
CA ASP A 222 -2.42 13.98 -0.54
C ASP A 222 -1.28 12.99 -0.84
N GLY A 223 -0.44 13.32 -1.83
CA GLY A 223 0.75 12.52 -2.16
C GLY A 223 1.76 12.45 -1.02
N LEU A 224 2.07 13.59 -0.38
CA LEU A 224 2.97 13.68 0.77
C LEU A 224 2.43 12.90 1.98
N CYS A 225 1.14 13.03 2.30
CA CYS A 225 0.50 12.26 3.37
C CYS A 225 0.60 10.74 3.14
N LYS A 226 0.41 10.29 1.89
CA LYS A 226 0.55 8.87 1.52
C LYS A 226 1.99 8.35 1.62
N MET A 227 2.98 9.20 1.44
CA MET A 227 4.40 8.88 1.66
C MET A 227 4.82 8.95 3.14
N GLY A 228 3.94 9.43 4.04
CA GLY A 228 4.28 9.65 5.44
C GLY A 228 5.04 10.94 5.75
N ARG A 229 5.19 11.83 4.76
CA ARG A 229 5.85 13.13 4.90
C ARG A 229 4.82 14.20 5.31
N VAL A 230 4.11 13.96 6.41
CA VAL A 230 2.95 14.81 6.79
C VAL A 230 3.38 16.21 7.22
N ASP A 231 4.55 16.37 7.83
CA ASP A 231 5.10 17.69 8.20
C ASP A 231 5.41 18.56 6.97
N GLU A 232 5.87 17.94 5.89
CA GLU A 232 6.04 18.64 4.61
C GLU A 232 4.70 19.03 4.01
N ALA A 233 3.68 18.19 4.14
CA ALA A 233 2.33 18.51 3.70
C ALA A 233 1.78 19.74 4.47
N ARG A 234 2.03 19.83 5.79
CA ARG A 234 1.65 20.99 6.62
C ARG A 234 2.44 22.25 6.26
N ARG A 235 3.75 22.14 6.01
CA ARG A 235 4.54 23.28 5.49
C ARG A 235 4.00 23.80 4.16
N LEU A 236 3.61 22.89 3.27
CA LEU A 236 3.05 23.26 1.97
C LEU A 236 1.68 23.94 2.10
N LEU A 237 0.85 23.56 3.09
CA LEU A 237 -0.39 24.26 3.41
C LEU A 237 -0.12 25.72 3.85
N HIS A 238 0.82 25.94 4.77
CA HIS A 238 1.17 27.29 5.21
C HIS A 238 1.79 28.13 4.09
N ASP A 239 2.63 27.52 3.24
CA ASP A 239 3.18 28.16 2.04
C ASP A 239 2.09 28.65 1.08
N MET A 240 1.09 27.79 0.85
CA MET A 240 -0.07 28.06 0.03
C MET A 240 -0.90 29.25 0.56
N MET A 241 -1.08 29.34 1.88
CA MET A 241 -1.83 30.42 2.53
C MET A 241 -1.06 31.76 2.54
N ILE A 242 0.19 31.76 3.02
CA ILE A 242 0.94 32.97 3.32
C ILE A 242 1.62 33.54 2.08
N ARG A 243 2.38 32.70 1.35
CA ARG A 243 3.21 33.16 0.22
C ARG A 243 2.44 33.23 -1.08
N ARG A 244 1.44 32.37 -1.27
CA ARG A 244 0.71 32.26 -2.54
C ARG A 244 -0.69 32.85 -2.51
N GLY A 245 -1.21 33.21 -1.33
CA GLY A 245 -2.55 33.77 -1.17
C GLY A 245 -3.68 32.83 -1.62
N VAL A 246 -3.43 31.52 -1.69
CA VAL A 246 -4.42 30.54 -2.11
C VAL A 246 -5.10 29.98 -0.87
N LYS A 247 -6.42 30.20 -0.75
CA LYS A 247 -7.18 29.73 0.41
C LYS A 247 -7.46 28.22 0.33
N PRO A 248 -7.09 27.42 1.34
CA PRO A 248 -7.45 26.02 1.41
C PRO A 248 -8.98 25.84 1.51
N ASN A 249 -9.48 24.70 1.06
CA ASN A 249 -10.88 24.32 1.24
C ASN A 249 -11.02 23.14 2.20
N GLU A 250 -12.26 22.71 2.46
CA GLU A 250 -12.56 21.57 3.35
C GLU A 250 -11.82 20.30 2.91
N HIS A 251 -11.69 20.10 1.60
CA HIS A 251 -10.99 18.93 1.05
C HIS A 251 -9.50 18.94 1.40
N THR A 252 -8.82 20.09 1.29
CA THR A 252 -7.41 20.24 1.66
C THR A 252 -7.17 19.85 3.13
N TYR A 253 -8.01 20.33 4.04
CA TYR A 253 -7.90 19.98 5.45
C TYR A 253 -8.26 18.52 5.71
N ASN A 254 -9.31 17.97 5.07
CA ASN A 254 -9.67 16.55 5.19
C ASN A 254 -8.54 15.62 4.74
N THR A 255 -7.78 16.01 3.72
CA THR A 255 -6.58 15.28 3.28
C THR A 255 -5.52 15.25 4.37
N LEU A 256 -5.21 16.38 5.01
CA LEU A 256 -4.25 16.47 6.12
C LEU A 256 -4.72 15.69 7.35
N LEU A 257 -5.98 15.84 7.74
CA LEU A 257 -6.59 15.09 8.85
C LEU A 257 -6.45 13.58 8.62
N ASN A 258 -6.75 13.09 7.42
CA ASN A 258 -6.58 11.67 7.08
C ASN A 258 -5.10 11.25 7.13
N GLY A 259 -4.19 12.13 6.71
CA GLY A 259 -2.75 11.94 6.86
C GLY A 259 -2.35 11.73 8.31
N TYR A 260 -2.63 12.71 9.18
CA TYR A 260 -2.26 12.65 10.59
C TYR A 260 -2.91 11.49 11.35
N VAL A 261 -4.20 11.21 11.07
CA VAL A 261 -4.91 10.06 11.62
C VAL A 261 -4.20 8.74 11.27
N LYS A 262 -3.78 8.56 10.02
CA LYS A 262 -3.08 7.33 9.59
C LYS A 262 -1.72 7.15 10.25
N HIS A 263 -1.04 8.26 10.56
CA HIS A 263 0.24 8.26 11.27
C HIS A 263 0.12 8.36 12.79
N SER A 264 -1.11 8.28 13.32
CA SER A 264 -1.42 8.28 14.77
C SER A 264 -0.99 9.56 15.51
N ASP A 265 -0.80 10.69 14.81
CA ASP A 265 -0.45 11.96 15.43
C ASP A 265 -1.72 12.75 15.78
N LEU A 266 -2.20 12.50 16.99
CA LEU A 266 -3.43 13.09 17.53
C LEU A 266 -3.26 14.56 17.95
N GLY A 267 -2.03 14.98 18.25
CA GLY A 267 -1.73 16.38 18.58
C GLY A 267 -1.92 17.26 17.36
N ALA A 268 -1.32 16.86 16.24
CA ALA A 268 -1.47 17.56 14.97
C ALA A 268 -2.91 17.55 14.43
N VAL A 269 -3.70 16.49 14.67
CA VAL A 269 -5.13 16.49 14.34
C VAL A 269 -5.86 17.65 15.04
N ASN A 270 -5.61 17.85 16.34
CA ASN A 270 -6.24 18.93 17.10
C ASN A 270 -5.78 20.32 16.64
N ASP A 271 -4.49 20.47 16.30
CA ASP A 271 -3.97 21.71 15.72
C ASP A 271 -4.71 22.08 14.42
N ILE A 272 -4.86 21.11 13.51
CA ILE A 272 -5.53 21.32 12.23
C ILE A 272 -7.01 21.65 12.44
N LEU A 273 -7.70 21.00 13.38
CA LEU A 273 -9.09 21.34 13.71
C LEU A 273 -9.24 22.76 14.27
N ASN A 274 -8.26 23.22 15.07
CA ASN A 274 -8.23 24.59 15.56
C ASN A 274 -7.92 25.60 14.44
N GLU A 275 -7.05 25.24 13.50
CA GLU A 275 -6.75 26.06 12.31
C GLU A 275 -7.97 26.18 11.39
N MET A 276 -8.69 25.07 11.12
CA MET A 276 -9.96 25.10 10.39
C MET A 276 -10.97 26.06 11.03
N LYS A 277 -11.11 26.03 12.36
CA LYS A 277 -12.00 26.95 13.10
C LYS A 277 -11.56 28.41 12.98
N LYS A 278 -10.27 28.70 13.06
CA LYS A 278 -9.71 30.07 12.91
C LYS A 278 -9.95 30.64 11.52
N GLU A 279 -9.81 29.79 10.49
CA GLU A 279 -10.08 30.17 9.09
C GLU A 279 -11.59 30.20 8.75
N GLY A 280 -12.46 29.88 9.70
CA GLY A 280 -13.92 29.87 9.50
C GLY A 280 -14.43 28.71 8.64
N ILE A 281 -13.62 27.67 8.45
CA ILE A 281 -13.96 26.50 7.63
C ILE A 281 -14.66 25.46 8.52
N GLN A 282 -15.92 25.19 8.21
CA GLN A 282 -16.72 24.22 8.94
C GLN A 282 -16.44 22.78 8.48
N MET A 283 -16.50 21.86 9.43
CA MET A 283 -16.40 20.44 9.13
C MET A 283 -17.65 19.96 8.38
N ASN A 284 -17.44 19.18 7.33
CA ASN A 284 -18.50 18.53 6.56
C ASN A 284 -18.57 17.03 6.90
N THR A 285 -19.51 16.32 6.27
CA THR A 285 -19.69 14.87 6.45
C THR A 285 -18.37 14.10 6.28
N THR A 286 -17.57 14.43 5.26
CA THR A 286 -16.26 13.77 5.03
C THR A 286 -15.27 14.03 6.15
N SER A 287 -15.23 15.25 6.72
CA SER A 287 -14.39 15.58 7.87
C SER A 287 -14.70 14.68 9.07
N TYR A 288 -16.00 14.57 9.42
CA TYR A 288 -16.46 13.73 10.52
C TYR A 288 -16.17 12.25 10.25
N THR A 289 -16.40 11.75 9.03
CA THR A 289 -16.10 10.36 8.65
C THR A 289 -14.63 10.01 8.88
N VAL A 290 -13.71 10.84 8.38
CA VAL A 290 -12.25 10.61 8.51
C VAL A 290 -11.83 10.54 9.97
N LEU A 291 -12.33 11.47 10.79
CA LEU A 291 -11.98 11.53 12.21
C LEU A 291 -12.59 10.36 12.98
N ILE A 292 -13.89 10.08 12.82
CA ILE A 292 -14.57 8.97 13.51
C ILE A 292 -13.91 7.63 13.16
N GLU A 293 -13.62 7.38 11.88
CA GLU A 293 -12.90 6.17 11.45
C GLU A 293 -11.49 6.13 12.06
N GLY A 294 -10.81 7.27 12.11
CA GLY A 294 -9.49 7.44 12.69
C GLY A 294 -9.43 7.12 14.18
N TYR A 295 -10.22 7.82 14.98
CA TYR A 295 -10.34 7.61 16.42
C TYR A 295 -10.76 6.16 16.73
N SER A 296 -11.68 5.58 15.95
CA SER A 296 -12.07 4.16 16.06
C SER A 296 -10.92 3.18 15.78
N LYS A 297 -10.01 3.49 14.84
CA LYS A 297 -8.80 2.70 14.60
C LYS A 297 -7.80 2.81 15.75
N LEU A 298 -7.67 3.99 16.34
CA LEU A 298 -6.79 4.27 17.48
C LEU A 298 -7.39 3.84 18.84
N ARG A 299 -8.56 3.20 18.84
CA ARG A 299 -9.31 2.78 20.05
C ARG A 299 -9.72 3.93 20.97
N ARG A 300 -9.79 5.14 20.44
CA ARG A 300 -10.28 6.37 21.10
C ARG A 300 -11.79 6.50 20.88
N PHE A 301 -12.54 5.62 21.55
CA PHE A 301 -13.98 5.44 21.27
C PHE A 301 -14.84 6.59 21.78
N GLU A 302 -14.41 7.26 22.85
CA GLU A 302 -15.13 8.39 23.46
C GLU A 302 -15.13 9.60 22.54
N GLU A 303 -13.98 9.93 21.96
CA GLU A 303 -13.80 11.05 21.03
C GLU A 303 -14.58 10.82 19.73
N ALA A 304 -14.67 9.57 19.27
CA ALA A 304 -15.51 9.21 18.13
C ALA A 304 -17.01 9.43 18.45
N GLU A 305 -17.45 9.11 19.67
CA GLU A 305 -18.82 9.32 20.14
C GLU A 305 -19.15 10.80 20.30
N GLU A 306 -18.24 11.60 20.86
CA GLU A 306 -18.38 13.05 20.97
C GLU A 306 -18.53 13.72 19.59
N LEU A 307 -17.68 13.35 18.62
CA LEU A 307 -17.75 13.88 17.25
C LEU A 307 -19.05 13.50 16.55
N PHE A 308 -19.54 12.29 16.75
CA PHE A 308 -20.83 11.87 16.20
C PHE A 308 -21.98 12.65 16.83
N GLY A 309 -21.95 12.87 18.15
CA GLY A 309 -22.93 13.72 18.84
C GLY A 309 -22.88 15.19 18.40
N GLU A 310 -21.69 15.74 18.16
CA GLU A 310 -21.50 17.09 17.61
C GLU A 310 -22.10 17.21 16.20
N MET A 311 -21.84 16.24 15.34
CA MET A 311 -22.38 16.18 13.98
C MET A 311 -23.92 16.20 13.99
N GLU A 312 -24.54 15.43 14.90
CA GLU A 312 -26.00 15.39 15.06
C GLU A 312 -26.56 16.71 15.60
N LYS A 313 -25.91 17.32 16.60
CA LYS A 313 -26.31 18.64 17.13
C LYS A 313 -26.25 19.74 16.08
N ARG A 314 -25.35 19.62 15.10
CA ARG A 314 -25.22 20.56 13.97
C ARG A 314 -26.16 20.26 12.80
N ASN A 315 -27.02 19.25 12.91
CA ASN A 315 -27.91 18.80 11.84
C ASN A 315 -27.18 18.49 10.52
N ILE A 316 -25.95 17.99 10.60
CA ILE A 316 -25.21 17.53 9.42
C ILE A 316 -25.68 16.11 9.10
N GLU A 317 -26.18 15.89 7.89
CA GLU A 317 -26.65 14.57 7.47
C GLU A 317 -25.50 13.56 7.40
N ALA A 318 -25.63 12.51 8.21
CA ALA A 318 -24.72 11.38 8.23
C ALA A 318 -25.09 10.39 7.12
N ASP A 319 -24.09 10.03 6.31
CA ASP A 319 -24.22 8.97 5.32
C ASP A 319 -24.07 7.57 5.97
N ALA A 320 -24.32 6.52 5.19
CA ALA A 320 -24.16 5.14 5.66
C ALA A 320 -22.73 4.83 6.14
N HIS A 321 -21.73 5.57 5.69
CA HIS A 321 -20.33 5.35 6.04
C HIS A 321 -20.02 5.83 7.45
N VAL A 322 -20.50 7.02 7.87
CA VAL A 322 -20.39 7.52 9.25
C VAL A 322 -21.01 6.53 10.24
N TYR A 323 -22.25 6.10 9.97
CA TYR A 323 -22.94 5.11 10.79
C TYR A 323 -22.18 3.79 10.87
N THR A 324 -21.66 3.29 9.75
CA THR A 324 -20.85 2.07 9.72
C THR A 324 -19.56 2.21 10.55
N SER A 325 -18.90 3.37 10.48
CA SER A 325 -17.71 3.67 11.29
C SER A 325 -18.01 3.71 12.78
N MET A 326 -19.16 4.28 13.18
CA MET A 326 -19.63 4.26 14.57
C MET A 326 -20.00 2.86 15.05
N ILE A 327 -20.70 2.07 14.24
CA ILE A 327 -21.02 0.66 14.55
C ILE A 327 -19.75 -0.16 14.75
N ASN A 328 -18.75 0.02 13.89
CA ASN A 328 -17.44 -0.60 14.02
C ASN A 328 -16.70 -0.12 15.28
N SER A 329 -16.79 1.18 15.61
CA SER A 329 -16.23 1.77 16.83
C SER A 329 -16.81 1.08 18.09
N TYR A 330 -18.13 1.07 18.24
CA TYR A 330 -18.79 0.43 19.39
C TYR A 330 -18.57 -1.08 19.43
N SER A 331 -18.56 -1.75 18.28
CA SER A 331 -18.29 -3.18 18.18
C SER A 331 -16.86 -3.53 18.60
N ARG A 332 -15.88 -2.66 18.31
CA ARG A 332 -14.50 -2.78 18.78
C ARG A 332 -14.34 -2.46 20.27
N ALA A 333 -15.13 -1.53 20.79
CA ALA A 333 -15.21 -1.20 22.21
C ALA A 333 -15.91 -2.30 23.04
N GLY A 334 -16.55 -3.28 22.39
CA GLY A 334 -17.33 -4.33 23.05
C GLY A 334 -18.76 -3.90 23.43
N ASN A 335 -19.15 -2.65 23.16
CA ASN A 335 -20.48 -2.13 23.48
C ASN A 335 -21.49 -2.46 22.36
N LEU A 336 -21.91 -3.73 22.31
CA LEU A 336 -22.87 -4.19 21.30
C LEU A 336 -24.23 -3.49 21.39
N LYS A 337 -24.68 -3.11 22.59
CA LYS A 337 -25.98 -2.43 22.76
C LYS A 337 -26.02 -1.11 21.98
N LYS A 338 -25.00 -0.27 22.14
CA LYS A 338 -24.86 0.98 21.37
C LYS A 338 -24.67 0.69 19.88
N ALA A 339 -23.91 -0.35 19.52
CA ALA A 339 -23.71 -0.71 18.12
C ALA A 339 -25.04 -1.05 17.40
N PHE A 340 -25.92 -1.83 18.03
CA PHE A 340 -27.24 -2.14 17.48
C PHE A 340 -28.17 -0.92 17.48
N LEU A 341 -28.14 -0.07 18.51
CA LEU A 341 -28.93 1.17 18.52
C LEU A 341 -28.58 2.09 17.32
N VAL A 342 -27.29 2.19 17.00
CA VAL A 342 -26.82 2.96 15.83
C VAL A 342 -27.20 2.29 14.52
N PHE A 343 -27.23 0.95 14.47
CA PHE A 343 -27.72 0.19 13.31
C PHE A 343 -29.22 0.44 13.08
N ASP A 344 -30.04 0.38 14.13
CA ASP A 344 -31.47 0.68 14.07
C ASP A 344 -31.72 2.12 13.62
N LYS A 345 -30.89 3.07 14.09
CA LYS A 345 -30.93 4.48 13.65
C LYS A 345 -30.59 4.63 12.17
N LEU A 346 -29.60 3.88 11.66
CA LEU A 346 -29.26 3.85 10.24
C LEU A 346 -30.47 3.36 9.42
N VAL A 347 -31.09 2.26 9.83
CA VAL A 347 -32.25 1.68 9.12
C VAL A 347 -33.48 2.60 9.22
N GLY A 348 -33.74 3.18 10.39
CA GLY A 348 -34.85 4.10 10.63
C GLY A 348 -34.76 5.41 9.84
N ARG A 349 -33.56 5.80 9.41
CA ARG A 349 -33.34 6.93 8.48
C ARG A 349 -33.49 6.54 7.00
N GLY A 350 -33.83 5.30 6.69
CA GLY A 350 -33.97 4.82 5.31
C GLY A 350 -32.63 4.57 4.60
N LEU A 351 -31.51 4.59 5.32
CA LEU A 351 -30.21 4.23 4.76
C LEU A 351 -30.09 2.71 4.66
N VAL A 352 -29.49 2.21 3.57
CA VAL A 352 -29.33 0.77 3.35
C VAL A 352 -28.02 0.30 4.01
N PRO A 353 -28.05 -0.60 5.01
CA PRO A 353 -26.83 -1.17 5.56
C PRO A 353 -26.13 -1.99 4.49
N ASN A 354 -24.80 -1.86 4.40
CA ASN A 354 -23.99 -2.56 3.42
C ASN A 354 -23.20 -3.72 4.06
N ALA A 355 -22.42 -4.46 3.27
CA ALA A 355 -21.61 -5.57 3.75
C ALA A 355 -20.62 -5.19 4.86
N HIS A 356 -20.11 -3.95 4.86
CA HIS A 356 -19.22 -3.45 5.92
C HIS A 356 -19.99 -3.21 7.23
N THR A 357 -21.23 -2.72 7.15
CA THR A 357 -22.09 -2.53 8.32
C THR A 357 -22.36 -3.85 9.04
N TYR A 358 -22.81 -4.88 8.31
CA TYR A 358 -23.01 -6.23 8.88
C TYR A 358 -21.70 -6.84 9.36
N GLY A 359 -20.61 -6.71 8.58
CA GLY A 359 -19.29 -7.20 8.97
C GLY A 359 -18.79 -6.61 10.28
N ALA A 360 -19.06 -5.33 10.55
CA ALA A 360 -18.73 -4.68 11.81
C ALA A 360 -19.48 -5.28 13.01
N LEU A 361 -20.80 -5.47 12.88
CA LEU A 361 -21.64 -6.09 13.92
C LEU A 361 -21.24 -7.55 14.16
N ILE A 362 -21.05 -8.32 13.09
CA ILE A 362 -20.64 -9.73 13.14
C ILE A 362 -19.28 -9.85 13.85
N ASN A 363 -18.31 -9.00 13.51
CA ASN A 363 -17.02 -8.96 14.20
C ASN A 363 -17.19 -8.66 15.71
N GLY A 364 -18.04 -7.68 16.05
CA GLY A 364 -18.38 -7.36 17.43
C GLY A 364 -18.99 -8.55 18.18
N LEU A 365 -19.94 -9.25 17.56
CA LEU A 365 -20.60 -10.42 18.14
C LEU A 365 -19.62 -11.59 18.32
N CYS A 366 -18.78 -11.87 17.32
CA CYS A 366 -17.74 -12.90 17.38
C CYS A 366 -16.77 -12.65 18.54
N LYS A 367 -16.31 -11.40 18.71
CA LYS A 367 -15.42 -11.01 19.82
C LYS A 367 -16.07 -11.20 21.19
N ASN A 368 -17.36 -10.91 21.29
CA ASN A 368 -18.13 -11.10 22.53
C ASN A 368 -18.66 -12.53 22.70
N GLY A 369 -18.38 -13.44 21.77
CA GLY A 369 -18.80 -14.84 21.85
C GLY A 369 -20.29 -15.09 21.61
N LYS A 370 -21.03 -14.13 21.06
CA LYS A 370 -22.49 -14.22 20.85
C LYS A 370 -22.80 -14.85 19.50
N MET A 371 -22.49 -16.14 19.35
CA MET A 371 -22.55 -16.84 18.05
C MET A 371 -23.97 -17.00 17.50
N GLU A 372 -25.00 -17.08 18.34
CA GLU A 372 -26.40 -17.12 17.85
C GLU A 372 -26.81 -15.80 17.18
N GLY A 373 -26.38 -14.66 17.72
CA GLY A 373 -26.59 -13.36 17.08
C GLY A 373 -25.89 -13.25 15.73
N VAL A 374 -24.76 -13.94 15.54
CA VAL A 374 -24.05 -13.97 14.25
C VAL A 374 -24.90 -14.64 13.18
N LYS A 375 -25.55 -15.77 13.50
CA LYS A 375 -26.43 -16.48 12.56
C LYS A 375 -27.63 -15.63 12.15
N ILE A 376 -28.29 -14.98 13.12
CA ILE A 376 -29.44 -14.11 12.85
C ILE A 376 -29.06 -12.97 11.89
N LEU A 377 -27.93 -12.30 12.13
CA LEU A 377 -27.46 -11.23 11.24
C LEU A 377 -27.05 -11.75 9.86
N LEU A 378 -26.52 -12.97 9.76
CA LEU A 378 -26.20 -13.57 8.47
C LEU A 378 -27.46 -13.86 7.65
N ASP A 379 -28.50 -14.42 8.29
CA ASP A 379 -29.76 -14.74 7.62
C ASP A 379 -30.45 -13.45 7.15
N GLU A 380 -30.48 -12.40 8.00
CA GLU A 380 -31.00 -11.08 7.62
C GLU A 380 -30.22 -10.48 6.44
N MET A 381 -28.88 -10.53 6.51
CA MET A 381 -28.00 -10.00 5.47
C MET A 381 -28.22 -10.72 4.13
N GLN A 382 -28.37 -12.04 4.14
CA GLN A 382 -28.62 -12.84 2.95
C GLN A 382 -30.03 -12.62 2.39
N ALA A 383 -31.04 -12.50 3.26
CA ALA A 383 -32.41 -12.19 2.85
C ALA A 383 -32.51 -10.83 2.14
N LYS A 384 -31.64 -9.87 2.51
CA LYS A 384 -31.50 -8.56 1.83
C LYS A 384 -30.65 -8.60 0.56
N GLY A 385 -30.21 -9.78 0.11
CA GLY A 385 -29.41 -9.96 -1.10
C GLY A 385 -27.96 -9.51 -0.98
N ILE A 386 -27.47 -9.25 0.24
CA ILE A 386 -26.09 -8.82 0.45
C ILE A 386 -25.21 -10.07 0.56
N SER A 387 -24.24 -10.20 -0.34
CA SER A 387 -23.35 -11.36 -0.37
C SER A 387 -22.25 -11.26 0.69
N MET A 388 -21.94 -12.42 1.26
CA MET A 388 -20.85 -12.55 2.22
C MET A 388 -19.49 -12.45 1.52
N ASN A 389 -18.61 -11.61 2.04
CA ASN A 389 -17.23 -11.49 1.56
C ASN A 389 -16.27 -12.38 2.37
N GLN A 390 -15.06 -12.56 1.84
CA GLN A 390 -14.02 -13.40 2.45
C GLN A 390 -13.60 -12.93 3.85
N ILE A 391 -13.52 -11.61 4.07
CA ILE A 391 -13.12 -11.02 5.37
C ILE A 391 -14.12 -11.40 6.47
N MET A 392 -15.41 -11.39 6.15
CA MET A 392 -16.47 -11.78 7.08
C MET A 392 -16.40 -13.27 7.41
N CYS A 393 -16.24 -14.15 6.39
CA CYS A 393 -16.03 -15.58 6.61
C CYS A 393 -14.84 -15.82 7.56
N ASN A 394 -13.71 -15.18 7.28
CA ASN A 394 -12.49 -15.28 8.08
C ASN A 394 -12.72 -14.86 9.54
N THR A 395 -13.40 -13.73 9.75
CA THR A 395 -13.71 -13.21 11.09
C THR A 395 -14.63 -14.14 11.87
N MET A 396 -15.63 -14.71 11.22
CA MET A 396 -16.56 -15.65 11.85
C MET A 396 -15.89 -16.99 12.17
N MET A 397 -15.07 -17.52 11.25
CA MET A 397 -14.28 -18.72 11.51
C MET A 397 -13.38 -18.52 12.73
N ASP A 398 -12.72 -17.37 12.87
CA ASP A 398 -11.91 -17.04 14.06
C ASP A 398 -12.76 -17.01 15.33
N GLY A 399 -13.96 -16.41 15.27
CA GLY A 399 -14.94 -16.42 16.35
C GLY A 399 -15.35 -17.84 16.78
N TYR A 400 -15.74 -18.68 15.82
CA TYR A 400 -16.13 -20.08 16.07
C TYR A 400 -14.96 -20.89 16.65
N CYS A 401 -13.77 -20.78 16.07
CA CYS A 401 -12.56 -21.45 16.54
C CYS A 401 -12.19 -21.03 17.98
N LYS A 402 -12.29 -19.74 18.33
CA LYS A 402 -12.03 -19.25 19.68
C LYS A 402 -13.00 -19.79 20.73
N LYS A 403 -14.22 -20.17 20.34
CA LYS A 403 -15.23 -20.79 21.21
C LYS A 403 -15.24 -22.31 21.14
N GLY A 404 -14.30 -22.94 20.44
CA GLY A 404 -14.23 -24.39 20.28
C GLY A 404 -15.30 -24.98 19.35
N MET A 405 -16.08 -24.14 18.67
CA MET A 405 -17.14 -24.55 17.73
C MET A 405 -16.57 -24.90 16.35
N ILE A 406 -15.58 -25.79 16.30
CA ILE A 406 -14.81 -26.08 15.07
C ILE A 406 -15.68 -26.64 13.93
N LYS A 407 -16.76 -27.37 14.25
CA LYS A 407 -17.69 -27.91 13.26
C LYS A 407 -18.38 -26.81 12.45
N GLU A 408 -18.77 -25.71 13.10
CA GLU A 408 -19.40 -24.57 12.43
C GLU A 408 -18.38 -23.79 11.58
N ALA A 409 -17.12 -23.73 12.02
CA ALA A 409 -16.03 -23.16 11.22
C ALA A 409 -15.80 -23.95 9.92
N TRP A 410 -15.86 -25.30 9.97
CA TRP A 410 -15.77 -26.15 8.79
C TRP A 410 -16.94 -25.96 7.83
N LYS A 411 -18.19 -25.96 8.32
CA LYS A 411 -19.37 -25.67 7.50
C LYS A 411 -19.25 -24.32 6.78
N LEU A 412 -18.77 -23.29 7.49
CA LEU A 412 -18.58 -21.98 6.91
C LEU A 412 -17.49 -21.97 5.82
N LEU A 413 -16.43 -22.76 6.00
CA LEU A 413 -15.39 -22.95 4.99
C LEU A 413 -15.94 -23.65 3.72
N GLU A 414 -16.81 -24.64 3.87
CA GLU A 414 -17.49 -25.31 2.75
C GLU A 414 -18.40 -24.34 1.99
N VAL A 415 -19.19 -23.54 2.70
CA VAL A 415 -20.03 -22.48 2.10
C VAL A 415 -19.18 -21.45 1.35
N MET A 416 -18.04 -21.06 1.92
CA MET A 416 -17.11 -20.13 1.29
C MET A 416 -16.56 -20.71 -0.03
N GLN A 417 -16.12 -21.98 -0.02
CA GLN A 417 -15.60 -22.66 -1.20
C GLN A 417 -16.67 -22.90 -2.27
N GLY A 418 -17.89 -23.27 -1.87
CA GLY A 418 -19.03 -23.44 -2.78
C GLY A 418 -19.43 -22.16 -3.52
N LYS A 419 -19.12 -20.99 -2.95
CA LYS A 419 -19.30 -19.68 -3.60
C LYS A 419 -18.11 -19.27 -4.49
N GLY A 420 -17.14 -20.15 -4.70
CA GLY A 420 -15.93 -19.88 -5.50
C GLY A 420 -14.86 -19.04 -4.78
N LEU A 421 -15.03 -18.76 -3.48
CA LEU A 421 -14.02 -18.03 -2.69
C LEU A 421 -12.92 -19.00 -2.24
N LYS A 422 -11.67 -18.66 -2.53
CA LYS A 422 -10.50 -19.49 -2.16
C LYS A 422 -10.06 -19.21 -0.73
N ALA A 423 -9.76 -20.25 0.02
CA ALA A 423 -9.14 -20.13 1.34
C ALA A 423 -7.76 -19.48 1.22
N ASP A 424 -7.53 -18.42 2.00
CA ASP A 424 -6.22 -17.76 2.09
C ASP A 424 -5.41 -18.32 3.27
N VAL A 425 -4.16 -17.86 3.39
CA VAL A 425 -3.27 -18.23 4.50
C VAL A 425 -3.87 -17.94 5.88
N TYR A 426 -4.79 -16.97 6.00
CA TYR A 426 -5.41 -16.60 7.25
C TYR A 426 -6.43 -17.64 7.70
N VAL A 427 -7.29 -18.13 6.79
CA VAL A 427 -8.21 -19.26 7.04
C VAL A 427 -7.44 -20.48 7.55
N TYR A 428 -6.33 -20.81 6.90
CA TYR A 428 -5.53 -21.96 7.28
C TYR A 428 -5.04 -21.87 8.73
N ASN A 429 -4.49 -20.72 9.10
CA ASN A 429 -4.00 -20.45 10.45
C ASN A 429 -5.11 -20.38 11.50
N ILE A 430 -6.29 -19.83 11.17
CA ILE A 430 -7.45 -19.80 12.07
C ILE A 430 -7.87 -21.21 12.47
N ILE A 431 -8.12 -22.06 11.47
CA ILE A 431 -8.62 -23.42 11.69
C ILE A 431 -7.57 -24.24 12.45
N ALA A 432 -6.29 -24.13 12.06
CA ALA A 432 -5.19 -24.78 12.77
C ALA A 432 -5.13 -24.36 14.24
N ASN A 433 -5.18 -23.06 14.55
CA ASN A 433 -5.20 -22.57 15.92
C ASN A 433 -6.43 -23.07 16.71
N GLY A 434 -7.60 -23.09 16.07
CA GLY A 434 -8.82 -23.68 16.64
C GLY A 434 -8.66 -25.16 16.98
N LEU A 435 -8.06 -25.95 16.08
CA LEU A 435 -7.75 -27.37 16.31
C LEU A 435 -6.73 -27.56 17.42
N CYS A 436 -5.68 -26.73 17.48
CA CYS A 436 -4.68 -26.75 18.55
C CYS A 436 -5.29 -26.51 19.93
N LYS A 437 -6.28 -25.61 20.04
CA LYS A 437 -7.01 -25.35 21.30
C LYS A 437 -7.86 -26.52 21.76
N LEU A 438 -8.30 -27.36 20.83
CA LEU A 438 -9.05 -28.59 21.11
C LEU A 438 -8.12 -29.80 21.29
N ASN A 439 -6.80 -29.60 21.40
CA ASN A 439 -5.77 -30.65 21.48
C ASN A 439 -5.78 -31.61 20.26
N ARG A 440 -6.24 -31.14 19.09
CA ARG A 440 -6.29 -31.91 17.83
C ARG A 440 -5.09 -31.57 16.93
N SER A 441 -3.89 -31.75 17.46
CA SER A 441 -2.63 -31.32 16.84
C SER A 441 -2.32 -31.97 15.49
N GLU A 442 -2.62 -33.27 15.32
CA GLU A 442 -2.39 -33.98 14.05
C GLU A 442 -3.25 -33.43 12.91
N GLU A 443 -4.52 -33.13 13.18
CA GLU A 443 -5.40 -32.50 12.21
C GLU A 443 -4.93 -31.09 11.84
N ALA A 444 -4.45 -30.32 12.83
CA ALA A 444 -3.88 -29.00 12.59
C ALA A 444 -2.65 -29.06 11.66
N LYS A 445 -1.74 -30.01 11.90
CA LYS A 445 -0.56 -30.24 11.04
C LYS A 445 -0.96 -30.62 9.61
N ASN A 446 -1.83 -31.62 9.46
CA ASN A 446 -2.31 -32.07 8.15
C ASN A 446 -2.98 -30.93 7.38
N TRP A 447 -3.79 -30.13 8.08
CA TRP A 447 -4.43 -28.95 7.50
C TRP A 447 -3.41 -27.92 7.01
N LEU A 448 -2.42 -27.56 7.83
CA LEU A 448 -1.37 -26.62 7.43
C LEU A 448 -0.51 -27.16 6.30
N PHE A 449 -0.11 -28.44 6.31
CA PHE A 449 0.67 -29.03 5.21
C PHE A 449 -0.11 -29.09 3.89
N SER A 450 -1.44 -29.21 3.94
CA SER A 450 -2.28 -29.22 2.72
C SER A 450 -2.31 -27.88 1.97
N MET A 451 -1.87 -26.78 2.59
CA MET A 451 -1.97 -25.44 2.00
C MET A 451 -1.14 -25.28 0.73
N GLU A 452 0.07 -25.86 0.70
CA GLU A 452 0.98 -25.75 -0.44
C GLU A 452 0.44 -26.48 -1.66
N GLY A 453 -0.15 -27.67 -1.45
CA GLY A 453 -0.82 -28.43 -2.49
C GLY A 453 -2.02 -27.71 -3.10
N LYS A 454 -2.62 -26.74 -2.39
CA LYS A 454 -3.70 -25.89 -2.89
C LYS A 454 -3.21 -24.52 -3.41
N GLY A 455 -1.89 -24.34 -3.55
CA GLY A 455 -1.30 -23.12 -4.08
C GLY A 455 -1.26 -21.93 -3.09
N VAL A 456 -1.49 -22.17 -1.80
CA VAL A 456 -1.43 -21.15 -0.76
C VAL A 456 -0.06 -21.19 -0.10
N LYS A 457 0.71 -20.10 -0.19
CA LYS A 457 2.07 -20.04 0.38
C LYS A 457 2.02 -19.87 1.91
N PRO A 458 2.73 -20.71 2.69
CA PRO A 458 2.92 -20.52 4.12
C PRO A 458 3.57 -19.18 4.44
N ASN A 459 3.20 -18.59 5.58
CA ASN A 459 3.82 -17.39 6.12
C ASN A 459 4.44 -17.65 7.49
N VAL A 460 5.02 -16.61 8.11
CA VAL A 460 5.61 -16.67 9.46
C VAL A 460 4.67 -17.30 10.48
N ILE A 461 3.40 -16.87 10.53
CA ILE A 461 2.38 -17.38 11.47
C ILE A 461 2.16 -18.88 11.30
N THR A 462 2.19 -19.37 10.06
CA THR A 462 2.02 -20.81 9.73
C THR A 462 3.14 -21.62 10.35
N TYR A 463 4.38 -21.20 10.14
CA TYR A 463 5.56 -21.86 10.71
C TYR A 463 5.62 -21.74 12.23
N THR A 464 5.32 -20.57 12.80
CA THR A 464 5.23 -20.37 14.26
C THR A 464 4.18 -21.30 14.88
N THR A 465 3.03 -21.49 14.21
CA THR A 465 1.98 -22.40 14.67
C THR A 465 2.45 -23.86 14.65
N LEU A 466 3.13 -24.29 13.58
CA LEU A 466 3.73 -25.62 13.51
C LEU A 466 4.78 -25.84 14.61
N VAL A 467 5.63 -24.85 14.87
CA VAL A 467 6.63 -24.89 15.96
C VAL A 467 5.94 -25.04 17.32
N ASP A 468 4.88 -24.27 17.62
CA ASP A 468 4.14 -24.41 18.89
C ASP A 468 3.44 -25.78 18.99
N ILE A 469 2.93 -26.34 17.89
CA ILE A 469 2.36 -27.70 17.89
C ILE A 469 3.43 -28.73 18.30
N TYR A 470 4.59 -28.75 17.62
CA TYR A 470 5.66 -29.69 17.96
C TYR A 470 6.22 -29.47 19.36
N ARG A 471 6.27 -28.22 19.82
CA ARG A 471 6.64 -27.87 21.20
C ARG A 471 5.67 -28.45 22.22
N LYS A 472 4.36 -28.33 22.00
CA LYS A 472 3.31 -28.93 22.87
C LYS A 472 3.39 -30.46 22.90
N GLU A 473 3.80 -31.07 21.79
CA GLU A 473 4.04 -32.52 21.70
C GLU A 473 5.39 -32.96 22.29
N GLY A 474 6.25 -32.04 22.74
CA GLY A 474 7.61 -32.33 23.21
C GLY A 474 8.60 -32.72 22.11
N LYS A 475 8.21 -32.65 20.83
CA LYS A 475 9.01 -33.04 19.65
C LYS A 475 9.92 -31.89 19.19
N LEU A 476 10.85 -31.46 20.05
CA LEU A 476 11.69 -30.27 19.80
C LEU A 476 12.63 -30.42 18.59
N VAL A 477 13.01 -31.65 18.23
CA VAL A 477 13.80 -31.92 17.02
C VAL A 477 13.01 -31.54 15.75
N ASP A 478 11.73 -31.91 15.69
CA ASP A 478 10.85 -31.54 14.60
C ASP A 478 10.56 -30.03 14.60
N ALA A 479 10.37 -29.42 15.78
CA ALA A 479 10.20 -27.98 15.91
C ALA A 479 11.40 -27.20 15.34
N LYS A 480 12.64 -27.64 15.62
CA LYS A 480 13.87 -27.07 15.06
C LYS A 480 14.01 -27.32 13.55
N ARG A 481 13.53 -28.46 13.05
CA ARG A 481 13.47 -28.73 11.59
C ARG A 481 12.54 -27.73 10.90
N VAL A 482 11.35 -27.49 11.45
CA VAL A 482 10.38 -26.51 10.95
C VAL A 482 10.96 -25.09 10.95
N LEU A 483 11.69 -24.69 12.00
CA LEU A 483 12.40 -23.40 12.05
C LEU A 483 13.41 -23.25 10.90
N ARG A 484 14.20 -24.30 10.61
CA ARG A 484 15.18 -24.28 9.51
C ARG A 484 14.49 -24.20 8.14
N GLU A 485 13.38 -24.92 7.96
CA GLU A 485 12.61 -24.85 6.72
C GLU A 485 12.03 -23.46 6.47
N MET A 486 11.55 -22.79 7.52
CA MET A 486 11.10 -21.41 7.46
C MET A 486 12.21 -20.48 6.90
N GLY A 487 13.43 -20.60 7.42
CA GLY A 487 14.59 -19.84 6.94
C GLY A 487 14.95 -20.15 5.48
N LYS A 488 14.91 -21.42 5.06
CA LYS A 488 15.15 -21.83 3.66
C LYS A 488 14.15 -21.22 2.67
N LYS A 489 12.93 -20.89 3.11
CA LYS A 489 11.91 -20.21 2.30
C LYS A 489 12.02 -18.68 2.35
N GLY A 490 13.08 -18.13 2.93
CA GLY A 490 13.30 -16.69 3.05
C GLY A 490 12.41 -16.00 4.09
N LEU A 491 11.76 -16.77 4.98
CA LEU A 491 10.94 -16.25 6.07
C LEU A 491 11.80 -16.14 7.32
N LYS A 492 11.81 -14.96 7.96
CA LYS A 492 12.56 -14.74 9.20
C LYS A 492 11.72 -15.06 10.43
N PRO A 493 12.21 -15.91 11.35
CA PRO A 493 11.56 -16.14 12.64
C PRO A 493 11.35 -14.82 13.39
N ASN A 494 10.29 -14.74 14.21
CA ASN A 494 10.02 -13.60 15.06
C ASN A 494 10.17 -13.97 16.54
N VAL A 495 9.98 -12.99 17.43
CA VAL A 495 10.05 -13.15 18.89
C VAL A 495 9.18 -14.32 19.38
N VAL A 496 7.96 -14.45 18.85
CA VAL A 496 7.02 -15.52 19.25
C VAL A 496 7.55 -16.92 18.89
N THR A 497 8.18 -17.06 17.71
CA THR A 497 8.77 -18.35 17.29
C THR A 497 9.91 -18.78 18.21
N TYR A 498 10.82 -17.86 18.55
CA TYR A 498 11.93 -18.17 19.47
C TYR A 498 11.42 -18.44 20.90
N ASN A 499 10.46 -17.65 21.39
CA ASN A 499 9.86 -17.87 22.71
C ASN A 499 9.23 -19.27 22.83
N ALA A 500 8.56 -19.75 21.78
CA ALA A 500 8.01 -21.10 21.76
C ALA A 500 9.10 -22.18 21.88
N LEU A 501 10.24 -22.02 21.19
CA LEU A 501 11.35 -22.96 21.30
C LEU A 501 12.04 -22.91 22.66
N ILE A 502 12.29 -21.70 23.18
CA ILE A 502 12.87 -21.50 24.52
C ILE A 502 12.00 -22.15 25.58
N ASP A 503 10.69 -21.86 25.60
CA ASP A 503 9.72 -22.49 26.52
C ASP A 503 9.74 -24.02 26.39
N GLY A 504 9.78 -24.55 25.16
CA GLY A 504 9.90 -25.98 24.90
C GLY A 504 11.15 -26.59 25.51
N TYR A 505 12.33 -26.03 25.23
CA TYR A 505 13.59 -26.52 25.78
C TYR A 505 13.63 -26.43 27.31
N CYS A 506 13.13 -25.34 27.90
CA CYS A 506 13.04 -25.18 29.36
C CYS A 506 12.15 -26.24 30.01
N LYS A 507 10.94 -26.48 29.49
CA LYS A 507 10.00 -27.48 30.02
C LYS A 507 10.49 -28.92 29.89
N ASN A 508 11.37 -29.17 28.92
CA ASN A 508 12.03 -30.47 28.74
C ASN A 508 13.39 -30.56 29.47
N GLY A 509 13.76 -29.58 30.29
CA GLY A 509 15.01 -29.57 31.07
C GLY A 509 16.29 -29.32 30.26
N MET A 510 16.17 -29.00 28.97
CA MET A 510 17.29 -28.77 28.04
C MET A 510 17.78 -27.31 28.05
N MET A 511 18.21 -26.82 29.22
CA MET A 511 18.54 -25.39 29.41
C MET A 511 19.67 -24.87 28.52
N ASN A 512 20.67 -25.69 28.19
CA ASN A 512 21.75 -25.29 27.30
C ASN A 512 21.23 -24.92 25.89
N GLU A 513 20.29 -25.71 25.37
CA GLU A 513 19.65 -25.40 24.09
C GLU A 513 18.71 -24.19 24.22
N ALA A 514 18.02 -24.02 25.36
CA ALA A 514 17.19 -22.83 25.60
C ALA A 514 18.01 -21.53 25.55
N TYR A 515 19.16 -21.49 26.23
CA TYR A 515 20.07 -20.35 26.17
C TYR A 515 20.64 -20.13 24.77
N LYS A 516 20.98 -21.21 24.05
CA LYS A 516 21.42 -21.11 22.66
C LYS A 516 20.37 -20.49 21.74
N MET A 517 19.08 -20.81 21.93
CA MET A 517 17.99 -20.19 21.17
C MET A 517 17.80 -18.71 21.51
N ARG A 518 17.98 -18.32 22.78
CA ARG A 518 18.01 -16.91 23.19
C ARG A 518 19.15 -16.16 22.52
N ASP A 519 20.34 -16.74 22.49
CA ASP A 519 21.51 -16.08 21.91
C ASP A 519 21.39 -15.97 20.38
N GLU A 520 20.84 -17.00 19.72
CA GLU A 520 20.47 -16.96 18.29
C GLU A 520 19.46 -15.85 17.99
N MET A 521 18.42 -15.71 18.84
CA MET A 521 17.43 -14.64 18.74
C MET A 521 18.09 -13.25 18.77
N VAL A 522 19.05 -13.04 19.68
CA VAL A 522 19.81 -11.77 19.78
C VAL A 522 20.67 -11.53 18.54
N ASN A 523 21.35 -12.57 18.03
CA ASN A 523 22.20 -12.49 16.84
C ASN A 523 21.43 -12.14 15.57
N GLU A 524 20.15 -12.54 15.48
CA GLU A 524 19.24 -12.14 14.40
C GLU A 524 18.68 -10.71 14.55
N GLY A 525 19.12 -9.96 15.58
CA GLY A 525 18.70 -8.59 15.85
C GLY A 525 17.35 -8.48 16.54
N LEU A 526 16.82 -9.58 17.10
CA LEU A 526 15.59 -9.56 17.89
C LEU A 526 15.91 -9.34 19.36
N VAL A 527 15.07 -8.57 20.06
CA VAL A 527 15.23 -8.30 21.49
C VAL A 527 14.41 -9.32 22.29
N PRO A 528 15.03 -10.17 23.14
CA PRO A 528 14.30 -11.07 24.03
C PRO A 528 13.34 -10.30 24.93
N ASP A 529 12.08 -10.72 24.95
CA ASP A 529 11.03 -10.08 25.75
C ASP A 529 10.87 -10.76 27.12
N VAL A 530 9.94 -10.26 27.93
CA VAL A 530 9.67 -10.80 29.26
C VAL A 530 9.28 -12.28 29.22
N TYR A 531 8.68 -12.78 28.12
CA TYR A 531 8.30 -14.19 28.00
C TYR A 531 9.50 -15.10 27.79
N ALA A 532 10.50 -14.69 27.01
CA ALA A 532 11.76 -15.42 26.86
C ALA A 532 12.44 -15.60 28.22
N TYR A 533 12.56 -14.50 28.97
CA TYR A 533 13.17 -14.49 30.30
C TYR A 533 12.37 -15.30 31.32
N THR A 534 11.04 -15.16 31.32
CA THR A 534 10.15 -15.93 32.20
C THR A 534 10.25 -17.44 31.92
N SER A 535 10.40 -17.83 30.65
CA SER A 535 10.58 -19.24 30.27
C SER A 535 11.89 -19.80 30.82
N LEU A 536 13.00 -19.07 30.67
CA LEU A 536 14.31 -19.45 31.21
C LEU A 536 14.30 -19.51 32.73
N LEU A 537 13.70 -18.51 33.39
CA LEU A 537 13.52 -18.45 34.83
C LEU A 537 12.77 -19.68 35.33
N ASN A 538 11.62 -19.98 34.73
CA ASN A 538 10.82 -21.15 35.07
C ASN A 538 11.61 -22.46 34.87
N GLY A 539 12.40 -22.54 33.78
CA GLY A 539 13.31 -23.67 33.53
C GLY A 539 14.36 -23.86 34.62
N GLU A 540 15.02 -22.80 35.09
CA GLU A 540 15.99 -22.89 36.21
C GLU A 540 15.30 -23.26 37.52
N CYS A 541 14.11 -22.71 37.80
CA CYS A 541 13.32 -23.11 38.97
C CYS A 541 12.95 -24.61 38.95
N MET A 542 12.57 -25.16 37.78
CA MET A 542 12.28 -26.59 37.64
C MET A 542 13.50 -27.49 37.88
N ARG A 543 14.71 -26.98 37.65
CA ARG A 543 15.97 -27.70 37.90
C ARG A 543 16.49 -27.53 39.33
N GLY A 544 15.86 -26.67 40.13
CA GLY A 544 16.31 -26.33 41.48
C GLY A 544 17.41 -25.26 41.55
N ASN A 545 17.78 -24.65 40.40
CA ASN A 545 18.80 -23.61 40.32
C ASN A 545 18.21 -22.22 40.64
N VAL A 546 17.66 -22.07 41.85
CA VAL A 546 16.85 -20.90 42.20
C VAL A 546 17.66 -19.59 42.21
N ASP A 547 18.96 -19.63 42.48
CA ASP A 547 19.84 -18.45 42.42
C ASP A 547 20.01 -17.89 41.00
N ASP A 548 20.13 -18.77 40.00
CA ASP A 548 20.17 -18.35 38.59
C ASP A 548 18.80 -17.80 38.15
N ALA A 549 17.70 -18.39 38.63
CA ALA A 549 16.35 -17.88 38.40
C ALA A 549 16.15 -16.46 38.99
N LEU A 550 16.64 -16.20 40.21
CA LEU A 550 16.65 -14.87 40.84
C LEU A 550 17.49 -13.86 40.05
N ARG A 551 18.60 -14.29 39.47
CA ARG A 551 19.44 -13.43 38.60
C ARG A 551 18.69 -13.04 37.33
N LEU A 552 18.05 -14.00 36.67
CA LEU A 552 17.20 -13.74 35.50
C LEU A 552 16.05 -12.79 35.83
N PHE A 553 15.45 -12.92 37.01
CA PHE A 553 14.39 -12.02 37.48
C PHE A 553 14.89 -10.58 37.65
N LYS A 554 16.06 -10.38 38.25
CA LYS A 554 16.69 -9.05 38.38
C LYS A 554 17.04 -8.44 37.02
N GLU A 555 17.49 -9.26 36.06
CA GLU A 555 17.76 -8.81 34.69
C GLU A 555 16.51 -8.28 33.97
N ILE A 556 15.31 -8.83 34.26
CA ILE A 556 14.04 -8.32 33.71
C ILE A 556 13.88 -6.85 34.07
N GLY A 557 14.01 -6.51 35.36
CA GLY A 557 13.91 -5.13 35.84
C GLY A 557 15.04 -4.22 35.32
N ALA A 558 16.28 -4.70 35.31
CA ALA A 558 17.43 -3.93 34.83
C ALA A 558 17.33 -3.53 33.34
N LYS A 559 16.62 -4.33 32.53
CA LYS A 559 16.35 -4.04 31.11
C LYS A 559 15.09 -3.21 30.88
N GLY A 560 14.44 -2.72 31.93
CA GLY A 560 13.20 -1.94 31.84
C GLY A 560 11.98 -2.76 31.43
N MET A 561 12.04 -4.10 31.53
CA MET A 561 10.89 -4.96 31.32
C MET A 561 10.10 -5.08 32.63
N VAL A 562 8.78 -5.21 32.53
CA VAL A 562 7.90 -5.40 33.69
C VAL A 562 7.69 -6.90 33.91
N PRO A 563 8.10 -7.48 35.06
CA PRO A 563 7.83 -8.88 35.38
C PRO A 563 6.32 -9.18 35.35
N THR A 564 5.96 -10.38 34.91
CA THR A 564 4.55 -10.79 34.80
C THR A 564 4.11 -11.61 36.02
N ILE A 565 2.80 -11.80 36.21
CA ILE A 565 2.24 -12.74 37.20
C ILE A 565 2.90 -14.13 37.08
N VAL A 566 3.15 -14.60 35.85
CA VAL A 566 3.79 -15.90 35.59
C VAL A 566 5.25 -15.91 36.06
N SER A 567 5.97 -14.79 35.92
CA SER A 567 7.35 -14.64 36.38
C SER A 567 7.45 -14.76 37.90
N TYR A 568 6.60 -14.04 38.63
CA TYR A 568 6.51 -14.13 40.10
C TYR A 568 6.08 -15.53 40.55
N THR A 569 5.03 -16.09 39.94
CA THR A 569 4.50 -17.42 40.30
C THR A 569 5.56 -18.52 40.12
N ALA A 570 6.30 -18.51 39.02
CA ALA A 570 7.37 -19.48 38.77
C ALA A 570 8.48 -19.37 39.82
N LEU A 571 8.88 -18.16 40.18
CA LEU A 571 9.95 -17.92 41.14
C LEU A 571 9.54 -18.26 42.58
N ILE A 572 8.33 -17.87 43.00
CA ILE A 572 7.75 -18.24 44.31
C ILE A 572 7.63 -19.77 44.40
N SER A 573 7.17 -20.43 43.34
CA SER A 573 7.11 -21.90 43.29
C SER A 573 8.51 -22.54 43.41
N GLY A 574 9.51 -21.98 42.73
CA GLY A 574 10.90 -22.43 42.81
C GLY A 574 11.51 -22.27 44.20
N LEU A 575 11.36 -21.09 44.81
CA LEU A 575 11.84 -20.79 46.17
C LEU A 575 11.16 -21.66 47.22
N SER A 576 9.85 -21.87 47.07
CA SER A 576 9.06 -22.75 47.93
C SER A 576 9.62 -24.18 47.94
N LYS A 577 9.87 -24.74 46.74
CA LYS A 577 10.47 -26.08 46.59
C LYS A 577 11.90 -26.17 47.12
N ALA A 578 12.64 -25.06 47.13
CA ALA A 578 13.98 -24.98 47.68
C ALA A 578 14.02 -24.69 49.20
N GLY A 579 12.86 -24.53 49.86
CA GLY A 579 12.76 -24.22 51.29
C GLY A 579 13.12 -22.78 51.66
N ARG A 580 13.25 -21.87 50.69
CA ARG A 580 13.59 -20.45 50.88
C ARG A 580 12.34 -19.62 51.11
N THR A 581 11.65 -19.94 52.20
CA THR A 581 10.29 -19.43 52.49
C THR A 581 10.24 -17.90 52.66
N GLU A 582 11.23 -17.30 53.32
CA GLU A 582 11.25 -15.85 53.56
C GLU A 582 11.31 -15.04 52.26
N GLU A 583 12.18 -15.45 51.33
CA GLU A 583 12.31 -14.82 50.02
C GLU A 583 11.05 -15.02 49.15
N ALA A 584 10.37 -16.16 49.29
CA ALA A 584 9.10 -16.41 48.60
C ALA A 584 8.00 -15.45 49.06
N PHE A 585 7.91 -15.15 50.36
CA PHE A 585 6.96 -14.16 50.90
C PHE A 585 7.35 -12.72 50.50
N GLN A 586 8.63 -12.38 50.48
CA GLN A 586 9.08 -11.05 50.01
C GLN A 586 8.67 -10.79 48.55
N LEU A 587 8.81 -11.78 47.67
CA LEU A 587 8.36 -11.65 46.27
C LEU A 587 6.84 -11.58 46.13
N TYR A 588 6.09 -12.21 47.03
CA TYR A 588 4.64 -12.06 47.08
C TYR A 588 4.24 -10.61 47.42
N ASP A 589 4.88 -10.02 48.42
CA ASP A 589 4.61 -8.62 48.80
C ASP A 589 5.01 -7.66 47.67
N GLU A 590 6.13 -7.91 46.98
CA GLU A 590 6.55 -7.14 45.80
C GLU A 590 5.50 -7.24 44.67
N MET A 591 4.97 -8.44 44.42
CA MET A 591 3.92 -8.66 43.42
C MET A 591 2.65 -7.84 43.72
N ILE A 592 2.23 -7.79 44.98
CA ILE A 592 1.10 -6.96 45.42
C ILE A 592 1.42 -5.47 45.28
N GLY A 593 2.62 -5.04 45.69
CA GLY A 593 3.09 -3.66 45.55
C GLY A 593 3.12 -3.18 44.09
N ALA A 594 3.36 -4.09 43.14
CA ALA A 594 3.30 -3.83 41.70
C ALA A 594 1.87 -3.79 41.13
N GLY A 595 0.83 -3.99 41.94
CA GLY A 595 -0.58 -3.97 41.53
C GLY A 595 -1.02 -5.23 40.78
N LEU A 596 -0.28 -6.34 40.90
CA LEU A 596 -0.63 -7.63 40.30
C LEU A 596 -1.48 -8.45 41.26
N THR A 597 -2.53 -9.09 40.74
CA THR A 597 -3.39 -9.99 41.52
C THR A 597 -2.82 -11.42 41.52
N PRO A 598 -2.49 -12.01 42.68
CA PRO A 598 -2.05 -13.40 42.79
C PRO A 598 -3.09 -14.38 42.25
N ASP A 599 -2.62 -15.44 41.60
CA ASP A 599 -3.47 -16.56 41.18
C ASP A 599 -3.51 -17.67 42.26
N ASP A 600 -4.39 -18.65 42.08
CA ASP A 600 -4.53 -19.78 43.02
C ASP A 600 -3.23 -20.59 43.17
N ASN A 601 -2.35 -20.57 42.16
CA ASN A 601 -1.07 -21.28 42.19
C ASN A 601 -0.09 -20.62 43.16
N VAL A 602 -0.05 -19.29 43.21
CA VAL A 602 0.77 -18.53 44.17
C VAL A 602 0.41 -18.92 45.60
N PHE A 603 -0.89 -18.92 45.94
CA PHE A 603 -1.35 -19.31 47.28
C PHE A 603 -1.03 -20.77 47.59
N THR A 604 -1.24 -21.68 46.63
CA THR A 604 -0.93 -23.10 46.80
C THR A 604 0.57 -23.32 47.07
N CYS A 605 1.44 -22.61 46.37
CA CYS A 605 2.90 -22.69 46.57
C CYS A 605 3.35 -22.13 47.92
N LEU A 606 2.73 -21.05 48.40
CA LEU A 606 3.02 -20.45 49.71
C LEU A 606 2.45 -21.27 50.87
N VAL A 607 1.32 -21.96 50.72
CA VAL A 607 0.84 -22.89 51.75
C VAL A 607 1.75 -24.12 51.86
N GLY A 608 2.29 -24.59 50.73
CA GLY A 608 3.28 -25.68 50.72
C GLY A 608 4.58 -25.39 51.49
N THR A 609 5.01 -24.13 51.58
CA THR A 609 6.20 -23.76 52.38
C THR A 609 5.94 -23.85 53.89
N LEU A 610 4.71 -23.64 54.34
CA LEU A 610 4.33 -23.68 55.75
C LEU A 610 4.21 -25.12 56.30
N HIS A 611 4.16 -26.12 55.42
CA HIS A 611 4.01 -27.54 55.77
C HIS A 611 5.23 -28.42 55.43
N SER A 612 6.26 -27.86 54.79
CA SER A 612 7.51 -28.56 54.51
C SER A 612 8.48 -28.39 55.69
N PRO A 613 8.83 -29.46 56.46
CA PRO A 613 9.78 -29.31 57.55
C PRO A 613 11.15 -28.96 56.97
N ALA A 614 11.83 -28.00 57.62
CA ALA A 614 13.19 -27.61 57.29
C ALA A 614 14.08 -28.86 57.14
N PRO A 615 14.97 -28.94 56.13
CA PRO A 615 15.94 -30.02 56.07
C PRO A 615 16.80 -29.92 57.34
N SER A 616 16.67 -30.93 58.20
CA SER A 616 17.48 -31.07 59.41
C SER A 616 18.95 -30.89 59.04
N GLY A 617 19.61 -30.00 59.78
CA GLY A 617 21.04 -29.78 59.67
C GLY A 617 21.79 -31.09 59.58
N ARG A 618 22.82 -31.11 58.73
CA ARG A 618 23.84 -32.15 58.78
C ARG A 618 24.54 -32.04 60.14
N ASP A 619 24.08 -32.81 61.11
CA ASP A 619 24.85 -33.14 62.30
C ASP A 619 25.70 -34.39 62.03
N THR A 620 27.01 -34.11 61.89
CA THR A 620 28.19 -34.87 62.38
C THR A 620 28.33 -36.39 62.12
N CYS A 621 29.29 -36.76 61.28
CA CYS A 621 30.57 -37.42 61.63
C CYS A 621 31.43 -37.67 60.39
#